data_AF-A0A3M1XSD5-F1
#
_entry.id   AF-A0A3M1XSD5-F1
#
_cell.length_a   1.000
_cell.length_b   1.000
_cell.length_c   1.000
_cell.angle_alpha   90.00
_cell.angle_beta   90.00
_cell.angle_gamma   90.00
#
_symmetry.space_group_name_H-M   'P 1'
#
loop_
_entity.id
_entity.type
_entity.pdbx_description
1 polymer ?
#
loop_
_entity_poly.entity_id
_entity_poly.type
_entity_poly.pdbx_seq_one_letter_code
_entity_poly.pdbx_strand_id
1 'polypeptide(L)' 'MSPVDWDGLLERFMAHLALERNLADNTQFAYRHDLERYFQFLQESGVRGPQAIQPLHLQRYARLLGELGLAA' A
#
# COMPACT_ATOMS: atom_id res chain seq x y z
N MET A 1 18.72 6.27 10.83
CA MET A 1 17.25 6.14 10.83
C MET A 1 16.94 4.65 10.84
N SER A 2 16.13 4.15 11.76
CA SER A 2 15.73 2.74 11.79
C SER A 2 14.96 2.37 10.51
N PRO A 3 15.01 1.12 10.03
CA PRO A 3 14.19 0.65 8.93
C PRO A 3 12.70 0.88 9.26
N VAL A 4 11.91 1.26 8.27
CA VAL A 4 10.46 1.36 8.44
C VAL A 4 9.88 -0.05 8.48
N ASP A 5 9.09 -0.31 9.51
CA ASP A 5 8.27 -1.52 9.65
C ASP A 5 6.98 -1.37 8.83
N TRP A 6 7.06 -1.73 7.54
CA TRP A 6 5.93 -1.67 6.62
C TRP A 6 4.85 -2.69 6.94
N ASP A 7 5.23 -3.89 7.38
CA ASP A 7 4.31 -4.97 7.71
C ASP A 7 3.47 -4.59 8.94
N GLY A 8 4.10 -4.09 10.00
CA GLY A 8 3.36 -3.61 11.17
C GLY A 8 2.49 -2.38 10.86
N LEU A 9 2.88 -1.51 9.92
CA LEU A 9 2.02 -0.42 9.45
C LEU A 9 0.77 -0.96 8.74
N LEU A 10 0.95 -1.94 7.86
CA LEU A 10 -0.16 -2.59 7.16
C LEU A 10 -1.11 -3.27 8.14
N GLU A 11 -0.60 -4.06 9.08
CA GLU A 11 -1.42 -4.75 10.09
C GLU A 11 -2.27 -3.77 10.90
N ARG A 12 -1.66 -2.67 11.38
CA ARG A 12 -2.39 -1.62 12.12
C ARG A 12 -3.47 -0.95 11.27
N PHE A 13 -3.19 -0.69 10.00
CA PHE A 13 -4.17 -0.08 9.09
C PHE A 13 -5.33 -1.03 8.78
N MET A 14 -5.04 -2.31 8.51
CA MET A 14 -6.08 -3.30 8.26
C MET A 14 -6.96 -3.56 9.49
N ALA A 15 -6.37 -3.61 10.69
CA ALA A 15 -7.13 -3.71 11.93
C ALA A 15 -8.06 -2.50 12.14
N HIS A 16 -7.58 -1.30 11.84
CA HIS A 16 -8.41 -0.09 11.87
C HIS A 16 -9.58 -0.15 10.87
N LEU A 17 -9.33 -0.60 9.64
CA LEU A 17 -10.37 -0.78 8.63
C LEU A 17 -11.43 -1.81 9.02
N ALA A 18 -11.02 -2.93 9.63
CA ALA A 18 -11.94 -3.96 10.09
C ALA A 18 -12.88 -3.45 11.18
N LEU A 19 -12.35 -2.71 12.16
CA LEU A 19 -13.12 -2.19 13.29
C LEU A 19 -14.03 -1.01 12.92
N GLU A 20 -13.49 -0.01 12.23
CA GLU A 20 -14.20 1.26 12.01
C GLU A 20 -15.13 1.24 10.80
N ARG A 21 -14.89 0.34 9.83
CA ARG A 21 -15.63 0.33 8.55
C ARG A 21 -16.45 -0.92 8.29
N ASN A 22 -16.42 -1.90 9.20
CA ASN A 22 -17.12 -3.18 9.09
C ASN A 22 -17.03 -3.79 7.68
N LEU A 23 -15.83 -3.72 7.08
CA LEU A 23 -15.59 -4.16 5.71
C LEU A 23 -15.71 -5.68 5.61
N ALA A 24 -16.36 -6.16 4.55
CA ALA A 24 -16.42 -7.59 4.27
C ALA A 24 -15.02 -8.20 4.09
N ASP A 25 -14.83 -9.45 4.50
CA ASP A 25 -13.53 -10.15 4.48
C ASP A 25 -12.88 -10.13 3.08
N ASN A 26 -13.66 -10.32 2.02
CA ASN A 26 -13.16 -10.26 0.64
C ASN A 26 -12.62 -8.88 0.28
N THR A 27 -13.24 -7.81 0.78
CA THR A 27 -12.76 -6.45 0.56
C THR A 27 -11.49 -6.18 1.35
N GLN A 28 -11.38 -6.72 2.57
CA GLN A 28 -10.15 -6.61 3.36
C GLN A 28 -8.98 -7.33 2.69
N PHE A 29 -9.22 -8.54 2.17
CA PHE A 29 -8.20 -9.31 1.44
C PHE A 29 -7.69 -8.56 0.21
N ALA A 30 -8.59 -8.04 -0.62
CA ALA A 30 -8.23 -7.25 -1.80
C ALA A 30 -7.42 -5.99 -1.41
N TYR A 31 -7.87 -5.26 -0.39
CA TYR A 31 -7.17 -4.07 0.11
C TYR A 31 -5.76 -4.38 0.61
N ARG A 32 -5.61 -5.45 1.39
CA ARG A 32 -4.31 -5.90 1.89
C ARG A 32 -3.36 -6.18 0.73
N HIS A 33 -3.80 -6.99 -0.22
CA HIS A 33 -3.00 -7.38 -1.37
C HIS A 33 -2.57 -6.16 -2.22
N ASP A 34 -3.45 -5.17 -2.38
CA ASP A 34 -3.12 -3.93 -3.09
C ASP A 34 -2.08 -3.08 -2.37
N LEU A 35 -2.19 -2.97 -1.04
CA LEU A 35 -1.24 -2.23 -0.22
C LEU A 35 0.12 -2.93 -0.13
N GLU A 36 0.16 -4.26 -0.07
CA GLU A 36 1.41 -5.03 -0.10
C GLU A 36 2.19 -4.74 -1.40
N ARG A 37 1.50 -4.80 -2.56
CA ARG A 37 2.09 -4.44 -3.86
C ARG A 37 2.58 -3.00 -3.91
N TYR A 38 1.80 -2.06 -3.37
CA TYR A 38 2.20 -0.66 -3.33
C TYR A 38 3.41 -0.42 -2.43
N PHE A 39 3.47 -1.05 -1.25
CA PHE A 39 4.59 -0.93 -0.33
C PHE A 39 5.87 -1.54 -0.90
N GLN A 40 5.77 -2.65 -1.64
CA GLN A 40 6.88 -3.19 -2.40
C GLN A 40 7.41 -2.16 -3.42
N PHE A 41 6.53 -1.60 -4.24
CA PHE A 41 6.91 -0.56 -5.22
C PHE A 41 7.59 0.66 -4.57
N LEU A 42 7.09 1.12 -3.42
CA LEU A 42 7.67 2.24 -2.68
C LEU A 42 9.08 1.93 -2.17
N GLN A 43 9.29 0.72 -1.65
CA GLN A 43 10.60 0.28 -1.16
C GLN A 43 11.61 0.16 -2.31
N GLU A 44 11.20 -0.40 -3.44
CA GLU A 44 12.03 -0.47 -4.66
C GLU A 44 12.34 0.93 -5.23
N SER A 45 11.43 1.88 -5.04
CA SER A 45 11.63 3.30 -5.38
C SER A 45 12.50 4.06 -4.37
N GLY A 46 13.01 3.40 -3.33
CA GLY A 46 13.87 4.00 -2.30
C GLY A 46 13.12 4.85 -1.26
N VAL A 47 11.79 4.76 -1.19
CA VAL A 47 10.97 5.49 -0.22
C VAL A 47 11.11 4.82 1.15
N ARG A 48 11.64 5.57 2.12
CA ARG A 48 11.95 5.06 3.47
C ARG A 48 10.89 5.43 4.51
N GLY A 49 9.63 5.48 4.11
CA GLY A 49 8.49 5.64 5.02
C GLY A 49 7.32 6.44 4.44
N PRO A 50 6.14 6.36 5.07
CA PRO A 50 4.92 7.05 4.61
C PRO A 50 5.10 8.56 4.47
N GLN A 51 5.86 9.20 5.36
CA GLN A 51 6.16 10.63 5.34
C GLN A 51 7.02 11.07 4.15
N ALA A 52 7.68 10.15 3.45
CA ALA A 52 8.48 10.41 2.26
C ALA A 52 7.69 10.13 0.96
N ILE A 53 6.44 9.67 1.06
CA ILE A 53 5.57 9.49 -0.11
C ILE A 53 5.25 10.88 -0.70
N GLN A 54 5.25 10.96 -2.03
CA GLN A 54 5.07 12.18 -2.79
C GLN A 54 4.09 11.88 -3.93
N PRO A 55 3.41 12.89 -4.49
CA PRO A 55 2.50 12.70 -5.62
C PRO A 55 3.13 11.97 -6.81
N LEU A 56 4.43 12.17 -7.05
CA LEU A 56 5.16 11.48 -8.12
C LEU A 56 5.20 9.96 -7.93
N HIS A 57 5.28 9.46 -6.69
CA HIS A 57 5.25 8.02 -6.42
C HIS A 57 3.89 7.42 -6.81
N LEU A 58 2.79 8.13 -6.52
CA LEU A 58 1.45 7.72 -6.90
C LEU A 58 1.27 7.70 -8.43
N GLN A 59 1.75 8.73 -9.13
CA GLN A 59 1.69 8.80 -10.59
C GLN A 59 2.46 7.66 -11.26
N ARG A 60 3.66 7.36 -10.75
CA ARG A 60 4.49 6.26 -11.25
C ARG A 60 3.84 4.89 -10.99
N TYR A 61 3.25 4.70 -9.80
CA TYR A 61 2.56 3.46 -9.48
C TYR A 61 1.31 3.26 -10.35
N ALA A 62 0.50 4.29 -10.55
CA ALA A 62 -0.67 4.23 -11.42
C ALA A 62 -0.28 3.87 -12.87
N ARG A 63 0.82 4.46 -13.38
CA ARG A 63 1.37 4.11 -14.69
C ARG A 63 1.82 2.64 -14.74
N LEU A 64 2.54 2.16 -13.73
CA LEU A 64 2.98 0.77 -13.63
C LEU A 64 1.79 -0.21 -13.66
N LEU A 65 0.73 0.08 -12.91
CA LEU A 65 -0.50 -0.74 -12.93
C LEU A 65 -1.11 -0.79 -14.33
N GLY A 66 -1.11 0.34 -15.06
CA GLY A 66 -1.55 0.39 -16.46
C GLY A 66 -0.68 -0.47 -17.38
N GLU A 67 0.65 -0.38 -17.25
CA GLU A 67 1.61 -1.17 -18.05
C GLU A 67 1.49 -2.68 -17.77
N LEU A 68 1.11 -3.07 -16.56
CA LEU A 68 0.88 -4.47 -16.16
C LEU A 68 -0.53 -4.98 -16.47
N GLY A 69 -1.45 -4.14 -16.99
CA GLY A 69 -2.84 -4.52 -17.23
C GLY A 69 -3.65 -4.75 -15.93
N LEU A 70 -3.21 -4.14 -14.83
CA LEU A 70 -3.81 -4.26 -13.49
C LEU A 70 -4.52 -2.97 -13.06
N ALA A 71 -4.58 -1.96 -13.92
CA ALA A 71 -5.42 -0.79 -13.73
C ALA A 71 -6.88 -1.21 -13.88
N ALA A 72 -7.67 -1.00 -12.82
CA ALA A 72 -9.11 -1.25 -12.77
C ALA A 72 -9.91 -0.26 -13.63
#